data_AF-A0A2E1FNF6-F1
#
_entry.id   AF-A0A2E1FNF6-F1
#
_cell.length_a   1.000
_cell.length_b   1.000
_cell.length_c   1.000
_cell.angle_alpha   90.00
_cell.angle_beta   90.00
_cell.angle_gamma   90.00
#
_symmetry.space_group_name_H-M   'P 1'
#
loop_
_entity.id
_entity.type
_entity.pdbx_description
1 polymer ?
#
loop_
_entity_poly.entity_id
_entity_poly.type
_entity_poly.pdbx_seq_one_letter_code
_entity_poly.pdbx_strand_id
1 'polypeptide(L)'
;MKLTSLFFCIILILSSCSDTPEAVRTDISSISDVQFYEKTELIYSVRIENTRYQLYENQVCMAPDTTNNPTHTESCTTESLSLYKNGVLQTDLFNDELSIDRNFLIEASNSVYVSEIRSDEKMTLLQFDLEFSPSAPGFQVVSFLQLQEHTIKQSDICQIAGSFISENGEIKGEGWAGYFGYELPFNFTERSDMLHLELDTLKIPRINDFYILKVKEGAKFPPNACELDIIIDPFGDTPLATKTVTLDPNTEVTLLVMAVENPIQSDFYFKNWVKIRVSGQEGWIESGADLIKIGCYPAG
;
A
#
# COMPACT_ATOMS: atom_id res chain seq x y z
N MET A 1 3.55 0.29 -73.10
CA MET A 1 2.74 0.88 -72.01
C MET A 1 1.92 -0.22 -71.38
N LYS A 2 2.34 -0.73 -70.22
CA LYS A 2 1.62 -1.73 -69.42
C LYS A 2 1.30 -1.06 -68.09
N LEU A 3 0.01 -0.85 -67.82
CA LEU A 3 -0.49 -0.43 -66.51
C LEU A 3 -1.13 -1.66 -65.88
N THR A 4 -0.42 -2.33 -64.99
CA THR A 4 -0.96 -3.33 -64.08
C THR A 4 -1.62 -2.59 -62.92
N SER A 5 -2.95 -2.47 -62.96
CA SER A 5 -3.74 -2.05 -61.80
C SER A 5 -4.09 -3.31 -60.99
N LEU A 6 -3.40 -3.50 -59.88
CA LEU A 6 -3.67 -4.55 -58.91
C LEU A 6 -4.84 -4.11 -58.04
N PHE A 7 -5.88 -4.93 -57.99
CA PHE A 7 -7.00 -4.83 -57.07
C PHE A 7 -6.51 -4.80 -55.61
N PHE A 8 -6.82 -3.72 -54.88
CA PHE A 8 -6.80 -3.69 -53.42
C PHE A 8 -8.12 -4.26 -52.91
N CYS A 9 -8.13 -5.53 -52.49
CA CYS A 9 -9.13 -6.05 -51.55
C CYS A 9 -8.52 -5.93 -50.15
N ILE A 10 -8.84 -4.86 -49.43
CA ILE A 10 -8.63 -4.76 -48.00
C ILE A 10 -9.70 -5.65 -47.35
N ILE A 11 -9.34 -6.89 -47.04
CA ILE A 11 -10.12 -7.70 -46.11
C ILE A 11 -9.69 -7.24 -44.71
N LEU A 12 -10.44 -6.31 -44.14
CA LEU A 12 -10.46 -6.03 -42.71
C LEU A 12 -11.07 -7.26 -42.01
N ILE A 13 -10.23 -8.21 -41.62
CA ILE A 13 -10.61 -9.21 -40.61
C ILE A 13 -10.41 -8.53 -39.26
N LEU A 14 -11.44 -7.82 -38.81
CA LEU A 14 -11.63 -7.49 -37.40
C LEU A 14 -11.93 -8.82 -36.68
N SER A 15 -10.87 -9.54 -36.31
CA SER A 15 -10.94 -10.64 -35.36
C SER A 15 -11.05 -10.02 -33.96
N SER A 16 -12.27 -9.64 -33.58
CA SER A 16 -12.63 -9.46 -32.18
C SER A 16 -12.66 -10.84 -31.51
N CYS A 17 -11.50 -11.36 -31.11
CA CYS A 17 -11.44 -12.43 -30.12
C CYS A 17 -11.61 -11.79 -28.75
N SER A 18 -12.87 -11.61 -28.39
CA SER A 18 -13.33 -11.39 -27.02
C SER A 18 -13.11 -12.67 -26.22
N ASP A 19 -11.86 -12.97 -25.88
CA ASP A 19 -11.52 -14.04 -24.94
C ASP A 19 -11.60 -13.52 -23.50
N THR A 20 -12.73 -12.88 -23.16
CA THR A 20 -13.23 -12.91 -21.79
C THR A 20 -13.77 -14.32 -21.59
N PRO A 21 -13.24 -15.13 -20.65
CA PRO A 21 -14.02 -16.25 -20.17
C PRO A 21 -15.37 -15.69 -19.75
N GLU A 22 -16.46 -16.31 -20.23
CA GLU A 22 -17.80 -16.01 -19.72
C GLU A 22 -17.72 -16.01 -18.20
N ALA A 23 -18.22 -14.95 -17.57
CA ALA A 23 -18.40 -14.92 -16.13
C ALA A 23 -19.23 -16.16 -15.76
N VAL A 24 -18.56 -17.17 -15.23
CA VAL A 24 -19.21 -18.39 -14.76
C VAL A 24 -19.96 -17.98 -13.50
N ARG A 25 -21.27 -17.71 -13.65
CA ARG A 25 -22.19 -17.62 -12.51
C ARG A 25 -22.43 -19.03 -11.99
N THR A 26 -21.54 -19.54 -11.15
CA THR A 26 -21.74 -20.82 -10.46
C THR A 26 -22.34 -20.62 -9.07
N ASP A 27 -23.29 -21.51 -8.78
CA ASP A 27 -23.90 -21.88 -7.50
C ASP A 27 -24.37 -20.79 -6.53
N ILE A 28 -25.68 -20.57 -6.56
CA ILE A 28 -26.43 -19.85 -5.52
C ILE A 28 -26.53 -20.75 -4.28
N SER A 29 -25.62 -20.59 -3.32
CA SER A 29 -25.79 -21.19 -1.99
C SER A 29 -26.74 -20.32 -1.16
N SER A 30 -27.84 -20.90 -0.66
CA SER A 30 -28.79 -20.19 0.21
C SER A 30 -28.57 -20.54 1.67
N ILE A 31 -28.31 -19.53 2.49
CA ILE A 31 -28.42 -19.63 3.96
C ILE A 31 -29.59 -18.72 4.35
N SER A 32 -30.76 -19.35 4.47
CA SER A 32 -32.00 -18.92 5.14
C SER A 32 -32.44 -17.44 5.14
N ASP A 33 -32.07 -16.61 4.15
CA ASP A 33 -32.72 -15.36 3.68
C ASP A 33 -31.76 -14.51 2.81
N VAL A 34 -30.50 -14.93 2.64
CA VAL A 34 -29.51 -14.26 1.77
C VAL A 34 -29.08 -15.17 0.63
N GLN A 35 -29.07 -14.64 -0.60
CA GLN A 35 -28.57 -15.32 -1.80
C GLN A 35 -27.17 -14.81 -2.13
N PHE A 36 -26.23 -15.71 -2.41
CA PHE A 36 -24.88 -15.38 -2.85
C PHE A 36 -24.66 -15.83 -4.29
N TYR A 37 -23.71 -15.20 -4.97
CA TYR A 37 -23.27 -15.63 -6.29
C TYR A 37 -21.77 -15.36 -6.49
N GLU A 38 -21.14 -16.17 -7.33
CA GLU A 38 -19.72 -16.04 -7.67
C GLU A 38 -19.53 -15.19 -8.94
N LYS A 39 -18.44 -14.43 -8.97
CA LYS A 39 -18.09 -13.52 -10.05
C LYS A 39 -16.57 -13.52 -10.24
N THR A 40 -16.11 -13.74 -11.46
CA THR A 40 -14.68 -13.68 -11.79
C THR A 40 -14.45 -12.53 -12.77
N GLU A 41 -13.49 -11.65 -12.46
CA GLU A 41 -13.19 -10.46 -13.26
C GLU A 41 -11.72 -10.41 -13.66
N LEU A 42 -11.43 -10.11 -14.93
CA LEU A 42 -10.06 -9.86 -15.39
C LEU A 42 -9.60 -8.52 -14.86
N ILE A 43 -8.62 -8.51 -13.95
CA ILE A 43 -8.10 -7.28 -13.34
C ILE A 43 -6.77 -6.84 -13.96
N TYR A 44 -6.00 -7.76 -14.54
CA TYR A 44 -4.74 -7.43 -15.19
C TYR A 44 -4.38 -8.42 -16.30
N SER A 45 -3.74 -7.96 -17.37
CA SER A 45 -3.26 -8.80 -18.46
C SER A 45 -1.97 -8.23 -19.03
N VAL A 46 -0.95 -9.07 -19.20
CA VAL A 46 0.34 -8.67 -19.75
C VAL A 46 0.90 -9.75 -20.67
N ARG A 47 1.74 -9.33 -21.63
CA ARG A 47 2.51 -10.24 -22.46
C ARG A 47 3.99 -10.04 -22.18
N ILE A 48 4.65 -11.13 -21.80
CA ILE A 48 6.08 -11.19 -21.55
C ILE A 48 6.67 -12.16 -22.56
N GLU A 49 7.48 -11.65 -23.48
CA GLU A 49 7.98 -12.37 -24.65
C GLU A 49 6.85 -13.13 -25.39
N ASN A 50 6.86 -14.47 -25.34
CA ASN A 50 5.85 -15.32 -25.99
C ASN A 50 4.74 -15.79 -25.06
N THR A 51 4.73 -15.32 -23.81
CA THR A 51 3.80 -15.75 -22.78
C THR A 51 2.79 -14.67 -22.47
N ARG A 52 1.50 -15.02 -22.53
CA ARG A 52 0.39 -14.17 -22.06
C ARG A 52 0.04 -14.56 -20.64
N TYR A 53 0.09 -13.59 -19.72
CA TYR A 53 -0.44 -13.74 -18.37
C TYR A 53 -1.75 -12.97 -18.23
N GLN A 54 -2.72 -13.57 -17.56
CA GLN A 54 -4.00 -12.97 -17.23
C GLN A 54 -4.30 -13.23 -15.76
N LEU A 55 -4.57 -12.17 -15.01
CA LEU A 55 -4.88 -12.23 -13.60
C LEU A 55 -6.36 -11.88 -13.40
N TYR A 56 -7.05 -12.73 -12.65
CA TYR A 56 -8.46 -12.57 -12.36
C TYR A 56 -8.68 -12.41 -10.85
N GLU A 57 -9.62 -11.56 -10.48
CA GLU A 57 -10.18 -11.47 -9.13
C GLU A 57 -11.40 -12.39 -9.06
N ASN A 58 -11.40 -13.33 -8.12
CA ASN A 58 -12.54 -14.20 -7.85
C ASN A 58 -13.30 -13.65 -6.65
N GLN A 59 -14.54 -13.23 -6.88
CA GLN A 59 -15.38 -12.58 -5.90
C GLN A 59 -16.58 -13.45 -5.55
N VAL A 60 -17.02 -13.35 -4.30
CA VAL A 60 -18.36 -13.75 -3.86
C VAL A 60 -19.15 -12.51 -3.48
N CYS A 61 -20.33 -12.42 -4.07
CA CYS A 61 -21.21 -11.27 -3.94
C CYS A 61 -22.53 -11.65 -3.29
N MET A 62 -23.03 -10.79 -2.42
CA MET A 62 -24.37 -10.87 -1.88
C MET A 62 -25.36 -10.31 -2.91
N ALA A 63 -26.35 -11.11 -3.30
CA ALA A 63 -27.40 -10.67 -4.19
C ALA A 63 -28.30 -9.64 -3.47
N PRO A 64 -28.67 -8.52 -4.13
CA PRO A 64 -29.54 -7.52 -3.53
C PRO A 64 -30.94 -8.10 -3.25
N ASP A 65 -31.48 -7.85 -2.05
CA ASP A 65 -32.89 -8.18 -1.75
C ASP A 65 -33.82 -7.26 -2.53
N THR A 66 -34.46 -7.81 -3.55
CA THR A 66 -35.40 -7.09 -4.42
C THR A 66 -36.84 -7.16 -3.93
N THR A 67 -37.12 -7.89 -2.84
CA THR A 67 -38.48 -8.22 -2.40
C THR A 67 -39.01 -7.34 -1.28
N ASN A 68 -38.20 -6.98 -0.27
CA ASN A 68 -38.69 -6.27 0.91
C ASN A 68 -38.02 -4.91 1.19
N ASN A 69 -36.79 -4.67 0.71
CA ASN A 69 -36.12 -3.37 0.88
C ASN A 69 -35.08 -3.15 -0.25
N PRO A 70 -35.30 -2.23 -1.21
CA PRO A 70 -34.44 -2.03 -2.38
C PRO A 70 -33.10 -1.34 -2.06
N THR A 71 -32.65 -1.39 -0.80
CA THR A 71 -31.55 -0.57 -0.27
C THR A 71 -30.29 -1.37 0.05
N HIS A 72 -30.29 -2.69 -0.06
CA HIS A 72 -29.03 -3.44 0.09
C HIS A 72 -28.22 -3.29 -1.20
N THR A 73 -27.27 -2.36 -1.16
CA THR A 73 -26.17 -2.30 -2.12
C THR A 73 -25.48 -3.65 -2.14
N GLU A 74 -25.19 -4.13 -3.36
CA GLU A 74 -24.39 -5.33 -3.56
C GLU A 74 -23.05 -5.20 -2.81
N SER A 75 -22.74 -6.21 -2.00
CA SER A 75 -21.47 -6.34 -1.28
C SER A 75 -20.72 -7.52 -1.89
N CYS A 76 -19.52 -7.29 -2.39
CA CYS A 76 -18.65 -8.30 -2.95
C CYS A 76 -17.35 -8.36 -2.14
N THR A 77 -16.79 -9.55 -2.00
CA THR A 77 -15.48 -9.77 -1.40
C THR A 77 -14.68 -10.70 -2.30
N THR A 78 -13.41 -10.40 -2.45
CA THR A 78 -12.42 -11.26 -3.10
C THR A 78 -12.14 -12.47 -2.23
N GLU A 79 -12.39 -13.66 -2.76
CA GLU A 79 -11.99 -14.92 -2.13
C GLU A 79 -10.57 -15.35 -2.54
N SER A 80 -10.16 -15.04 -3.78
CA SER A 80 -8.82 -15.39 -4.29
C SER A 80 -8.49 -14.62 -5.56
N LEU A 81 -7.23 -14.71 -6.01
CA LEU A 81 -6.82 -14.26 -7.34
C LEU A 81 -6.36 -15.45 -8.19
N SER A 82 -6.86 -15.63 -9.40
CA SER A 82 -6.41 -16.69 -10.30
C SER A 82 -5.44 -16.17 -11.36
N LEU A 83 -4.27 -16.79 -11.46
CA LEU A 83 -3.27 -16.48 -12.47
C LEU A 83 -3.29 -17.52 -13.61
N TYR A 84 -3.58 -17.07 -14.82
CA TYR A 84 -3.54 -17.87 -16.04
C TYR A 84 -2.32 -17.54 -16.88
N LYS A 85 -1.71 -18.58 -17.46
CA LYS A 85 -0.60 -18.50 -18.41
C LYS A 85 -1.02 -19.15 -19.71
N ASN A 86 -1.06 -18.38 -20.80
CA ASN A 86 -1.52 -18.82 -22.11
C ASN A 86 -2.90 -19.51 -22.05
N GLY A 87 -3.81 -18.99 -21.23
CA GLY A 87 -5.15 -19.54 -21.02
C GLY A 87 -5.22 -20.76 -20.10
N VAL A 88 -4.11 -21.20 -19.50
CA VAL A 88 -4.07 -22.32 -18.56
C VAL A 88 -3.86 -21.80 -17.14
N LEU A 89 -4.76 -22.15 -16.21
CA LEU A 89 -4.62 -21.80 -14.79
C LEU A 89 -3.28 -22.34 -14.27
N GLN A 90 -2.48 -21.46 -13.68
CA GLN A 90 -1.21 -21.82 -13.06
C GLN A 90 -1.38 -22.06 -11.57
N THR A 91 -2.01 -21.10 -10.89
CA THR A 91 -2.21 -21.11 -9.45
C THR A 91 -3.30 -20.13 -9.07
N ASP A 92 -3.95 -20.40 -7.95
CA ASP A 92 -4.68 -19.40 -7.19
C ASP A 92 -3.72 -18.77 -6.17
N LEU A 93 -3.81 -17.45 -6.01
CA LEU A 93 -3.01 -16.64 -5.12
C LEU A 93 -3.90 -16.15 -3.98
N PHE A 94 -3.36 -16.14 -2.76
CA PHE A 94 -3.97 -15.60 -1.55
C PHE A 94 -5.33 -16.21 -1.16
N ASN A 95 -5.63 -17.43 -1.63
CA ASN A 95 -6.92 -18.06 -1.41
C ASN A 95 -7.23 -18.27 0.08
N ASP A 96 -6.23 -18.67 0.86
CA ASP A 96 -6.42 -18.96 2.29
C ASP A 96 -6.47 -17.67 3.12
N GLU A 97 -5.78 -16.62 2.66
CA GLU A 97 -5.67 -15.33 3.35
C GLU A 97 -6.81 -14.36 3.04
N LEU A 98 -7.42 -14.46 1.85
CA LEU A 98 -8.55 -13.61 1.44
C LEU A 98 -9.92 -14.27 1.69
N SER A 99 -9.95 -15.56 1.98
CA SER A 99 -11.20 -16.27 2.28
C SER A 99 -11.94 -15.62 3.46
N ILE A 100 -13.18 -15.20 3.22
CA ILE A 100 -14.09 -14.72 4.25
C ILE A 100 -15.23 -15.73 4.44
N ASP A 101 -15.66 -15.93 5.69
CA ASP A 101 -16.93 -16.62 5.92
C ASP A 101 -18.07 -15.76 5.38
N ARG A 102 -18.88 -16.34 4.49
CA ARG A 102 -19.99 -15.69 3.78
C ARG A 102 -20.98 -15.00 4.72
N ASN A 103 -21.08 -15.44 5.99
CA ASN A 103 -21.91 -14.78 7.00
C ASN A 103 -21.41 -13.36 7.36
N PHE A 104 -20.12 -13.07 7.19
CA PHE A 104 -19.55 -11.75 7.47
C PHE A 104 -19.65 -10.77 6.30
N LEU A 105 -20.08 -11.20 5.10
CA LEU A 105 -20.25 -10.32 3.93
C LEU A 105 -21.26 -9.17 4.15
N ILE A 106 -22.10 -9.30 5.17
CA ILE A 106 -23.05 -8.28 5.62
C ILE A 106 -22.32 -7.13 6.34
N GLU A 107 -21.24 -7.44 7.06
CA GLU A 107 -20.54 -6.53 7.97
C GLU A 107 -19.19 -6.08 7.42
N ALA A 108 -18.60 -6.85 6.51
CA ALA A 108 -17.27 -6.63 5.97
C ALA A 108 -17.19 -6.99 4.49
N SER A 109 -16.33 -6.27 3.77
CA SER A 109 -15.99 -6.56 2.37
C SER A 109 -14.51 -6.34 2.13
N ASN A 110 -13.90 -7.05 1.17
CA ASN A 110 -12.55 -6.74 0.73
C ASN A 110 -12.46 -6.54 -0.79
N SER A 111 -11.44 -5.83 -1.22
CA SER A 111 -11.11 -5.61 -2.63
C SER A 111 -9.61 -5.63 -2.84
N VAL A 112 -9.21 -5.98 -4.06
CA VAL A 112 -7.81 -5.99 -4.46
C VAL A 112 -7.56 -4.94 -5.54
N TYR A 113 -6.64 -4.03 -5.27
CA TYR A 113 -6.16 -3.08 -6.27
C TYR A 113 -4.79 -3.50 -6.79
N VAL A 114 -4.63 -3.47 -8.11
CA VAL A 114 -3.38 -3.89 -8.77
C VAL A 114 -2.68 -2.68 -9.36
N SER A 115 -1.42 -2.49 -9.00
CA SER A 115 -0.56 -1.45 -9.54
C SER A 115 0.69 -2.05 -10.19
N GLU A 116 1.05 -1.56 -11.37
CA GLU A 116 2.30 -1.95 -12.03
C GLU A 116 3.45 -1.11 -11.47
N ILE A 117 4.41 -1.76 -10.82
CA ILE A 117 5.63 -1.10 -10.34
C ILE A 117 6.59 -0.90 -11.51
N ARG A 118 6.84 -1.98 -12.26
CA ARG A 118 7.74 -1.99 -13.42
C ARG A 118 7.30 -3.07 -14.39
N SER A 119 7.37 -2.77 -15.69
CA SER A 119 7.15 -3.76 -16.74
C SER A 119 8.09 -3.50 -17.93
N ASP A 120 8.70 -4.57 -18.43
CA ASP A 120 9.50 -4.59 -19.65
C ASP A 120 9.24 -5.88 -20.43
N GLU A 121 9.95 -6.09 -21.54
CA GLU A 121 9.74 -7.26 -22.41
C GLU A 121 9.98 -8.60 -21.71
N LYS A 122 10.73 -8.63 -20.60
CA LYS A 122 11.19 -9.83 -19.90
C LYS A 122 10.50 -10.06 -18.57
N MET A 123 10.00 -9.00 -17.94
CA MET A 123 9.47 -9.07 -16.58
C MET A 123 8.42 -8.01 -16.32
N THR A 124 7.43 -8.38 -15.50
CA THR A 124 6.46 -7.46 -14.91
C THR A 124 6.42 -7.66 -13.39
N LEU A 125 6.51 -6.59 -12.62
CA LEU A 125 6.36 -6.58 -11.16
C LEU A 125 5.11 -5.78 -10.78
N LEU A 126 4.20 -6.45 -10.07
CA LEU A 126 2.91 -5.92 -9.63
C LEU A 126 2.90 -5.78 -8.11
N GLN A 127 2.26 -4.73 -7.62
CA GLN A 127 1.83 -4.53 -6.25
C GLN A 127 0.32 -4.78 -6.15
N PHE A 128 -0.08 -5.52 -5.13
CA PHE A 128 -1.47 -5.67 -4.70
C PHE A 128 -1.69 -4.87 -3.43
N ASP A 129 -2.67 -3.99 -3.45
CA ASP A 129 -3.20 -3.34 -2.25
C ASP A 129 -4.49 -4.05 -1.87
N LEU A 130 -4.48 -4.73 -0.72
CA LEU A 130 -5.60 -5.50 -0.20
C LEU A 130 -6.35 -4.64 0.82
N GLU A 131 -7.54 -4.16 0.46
CA GLU A 131 -8.35 -3.35 1.35
C GLU A 131 -9.43 -4.21 2.00
N PHE A 132 -9.48 -4.21 3.34
CA PHE A 132 -10.53 -4.88 4.12
C PHE A 132 -11.38 -3.82 4.81
N SER A 133 -12.68 -3.78 4.52
CA SER A 133 -13.67 -2.90 5.14
C SER A 133 -14.45 -3.64 6.23
N PRO A 134 -14.71 -3.03 7.40
CA PRO A 134 -14.20 -1.71 7.80
C PRO A 134 -12.70 -1.79 8.11
N SER A 135 -11.91 -0.95 7.43
CA SER A 135 -10.47 -0.88 7.63
C SER A 135 -10.16 -0.09 8.90
N ALA A 136 -9.17 -0.53 9.68
CA ALA A 136 -8.55 0.33 10.67
C ALA A 136 -7.72 1.38 9.89
N PRO A 137 -8.02 2.69 10.00
CA PRO A 137 -7.26 3.71 9.31
C PRO A 137 -5.79 3.64 9.71
N GLY A 138 -4.90 3.67 8.72
CA GLY A 138 -3.46 3.71 8.93
C GLY A 138 -2.72 2.38 8.82
N PHE A 139 -3.39 1.27 8.49
CA PHE A 139 -2.72 0.03 8.07
C PHE A 139 -2.94 -0.21 6.58
N GLN A 140 -1.87 -0.47 5.84
CA GLN A 140 -1.94 -0.97 4.47
C GLN A 140 -1.51 -2.44 4.44
N VAL A 141 -2.30 -3.24 3.74
CA VAL A 141 -2.01 -4.65 3.50
C VAL A 141 -1.58 -4.76 2.05
N VAL A 142 -0.34 -5.21 1.82
CA VAL A 142 0.26 -5.28 0.49
C VAL A 142 0.82 -6.66 0.18
N SER A 143 0.88 -6.99 -1.09
CA SER A 143 1.63 -8.15 -1.60
C SER A 143 2.17 -7.88 -3.00
N PHE A 144 3.08 -8.72 -3.49
CA PHE A 144 3.76 -8.51 -4.76
C PHE A 144 3.77 -9.78 -5.62
N LEU A 145 3.73 -9.59 -6.94
CA LEU A 145 3.86 -10.67 -7.91
C LEU A 145 4.80 -10.24 -9.04
N GLN A 146 5.79 -11.07 -9.31
CA GLN A 146 6.73 -10.91 -10.41
C GLN A 146 6.50 -12.01 -11.43
N LEU A 147 6.22 -11.60 -12.65
CA LEU A 147 5.98 -12.47 -13.80
C LEU A 147 7.19 -12.40 -14.74
N GLN A 148 7.64 -13.56 -15.21
CA GLN A 148 8.66 -13.73 -16.24
C GLN A 148 8.21 -14.84 -17.21
N GLU A 149 8.88 -15.01 -18.36
CA GLU A 149 8.44 -16.00 -19.37
C GLU A 149 8.29 -17.42 -18.78
N HIS A 150 9.15 -17.81 -17.85
CA HIS A 150 9.17 -19.17 -17.27
C HIS A 150 9.06 -19.21 -15.74
N THR A 151 9.06 -18.05 -15.09
CA THR A 151 9.10 -17.96 -13.62
C THR A 151 7.97 -17.07 -13.13
N ILE A 152 7.35 -17.48 -12.03
CA ILE A 152 6.39 -16.68 -11.27
C ILE A 152 6.94 -16.62 -9.84
N LYS A 153 7.06 -15.41 -9.29
CA LYS A 153 7.40 -15.21 -7.88
C LYS A 153 6.32 -14.38 -7.22
N GLN A 154 6.02 -14.70 -5.97
CA GLN A 154 5.00 -14.05 -5.16
C GLN A 154 5.62 -13.70 -3.81
N SER A 155 5.17 -12.64 -3.15
CA SER A 155 5.48 -12.40 -1.74
C SER A 155 4.35 -12.91 -0.83
N ASP A 156 4.65 -13.04 0.45
CA ASP A 156 3.60 -13.12 1.47
C ASP A 156 2.75 -11.84 1.48
N ILE A 157 1.60 -11.89 2.17
CA ILE A 157 0.83 -10.70 2.51
C ILE A 157 1.49 -9.99 3.69
N CYS A 158 1.81 -8.70 3.51
CA CYS A 158 2.43 -7.87 4.52
C CYS A 158 1.44 -6.82 5.03
N GLN A 159 1.15 -6.83 6.33
CA GLN A 159 0.40 -5.77 7.00
C GLN A 159 1.36 -4.76 7.64
N ILE A 160 1.29 -3.50 7.24
CA ILE A 160 2.21 -2.45 7.67
C ILE A 160 1.41 -1.21 8.07
N ALA A 161 1.78 -0.59 9.19
CA ALA A 161 1.23 0.69 9.58
C ALA A 161 1.79 1.82 8.69
N GLY A 162 0.99 2.31 7.75
CA GLY A 162 1.35 3.35 6.81
C GLY A 162 0.68 3.15 5.46
N SER A 163 1.24 3.79 4.44
CA SER A 163 0.84 3.65 3.05
C SER A 163 2.02 3.40 2.11
N PHE A 164 1.76 2.81 0.95
CA PHE A 164 2.74 2.57 -0.11
C PHE A 164 2.29 3.21 -1.41
N ILE A 165 3.22 3.92 -2.04
CA ILE A 165 3.05 4.53 -3.36
C ILE A 165 4.14 3.95 -4.27
N SER A 166 3.72 3.46 -5.43
CA SER A 166 4.63 3.07 -6.50
C SER A 166 4.87 4.25 -7.45
N GLU A 167 6.12 4.71 -7.57
CA GLU A 167 6.51 5.80 -8.45
C GLU A 167 7.80 5.46 -9.20
N ASN A 168 7.79 5.54 -10.54
CA ASN A 168 8.97 5.36 -11.39
C ASN A 168 9.75 4.05 -11.15
N GLY A 169 9.07 2.94 -10.84
CA GLY A 169 9.73 1.66 -10.55
C GLY A 169 10.24 1.51 -9.13
N GLU A 170 9.99 2.49 -8.24
CA GLU A 170 10.33 2.42 -6.83
C GLU A 170 9.06 2.35 -5.97
N ILE A 171 9.12 1.55 -4.91
CA ILE A 171 8.10 1.51 -3.87
C ILE A 171 8.53 2.47 -2.77
N LYS A 172 7.72 3.50 -2.51
CA LYS A 172 7.93 4.46 -1.42
C LYS A 172 6.85 4.26 -0.38
N GLY A 173 7.26 3.92 0.84
CA GLY A 173 6.33 3.84 1.96
C GLY A 173 6.29 5.14 2.77
N GLU A 174 5.13 5.46 3.32
CA GLU A 174 4.90 6.59 4.21
C GLU A 174 4.12 6.15 5.45
N GLY A 175 4.70 6.37 6.63
CA GLY A 175 4.04 6.10 7.91
C GLY A 175 3.53 7.40 8.51
N TRP A 176 2.57 7.29 9.43
CA TRP A 176 2.01 8.44 10.13
C TRP A 176 2.29 8.35 11.62
N ALA A 177 2.89 9.41 12.16
CA ALA A 177 3.10 9.55 13.59
C ALA A 177 2.13 10.62 14.12
N GLY A 178 0.82 10.46 13.85
CA GLY A 178 -0.31 11.29 14.29
C GLY A 178 -0.28 12.79 13.97
N TYR A 179 0.88 13.42 13.84
CA TYR A 179 1.15 14.84 13.66
C TYR A 179 1.82 15.13 12.30
N PHE A 180 2.52 14.15 11.75
CA PHE A 180 3.28 14.26 10.51
C PHE A 180 3.52 12.88 9.88
N GLY A 181 3.80 12.88 8.58
CA GLY A 181 4.23 11.70 7.81
C GLY A 181 5.76 11.52 7.84
N TYR A 182 6.20 10.27 7.84
CA TYR A 182 7.61 9.88 7.79
C TYR A 182 7.85 8.81 6.71
N GLU A 183 9.06 8.75 6.18
CA GLU A 183 9.43 7.76 5.18
C GLU A 183 9.55 6.38 5.83
N LEU A 184 8.81 5.40 5.31
CA LEU A 184 9.01 4.01 5.70
C LEU A 184 10.21 3.45 4.94
N PRO A 185 11.22 2.93 5.65
CA PRO A 185 12.48 2.51 5.05
C PRO A 185 12.41 1.05 4.61
N PHE A 186 11.46 0.70 3.76
CA PHE A 186 11.40 -0.64 3.18
C PHE A 186 12.19 -0.72 1.89
N ASN A 187 12.71 -1.91 1.61
CA ASN A 187 13.24 -2.28 0.32
C ASN A 187 12.61 -3.58 -0.14
N PHE A 188 12.37 -3.64 -1.44
CA PHE A 188 11.92 -4.84 -2.10
C PHE A 188 13.14 -5.66 -2.52
N THR A 189 13.22 -6.89 -2.05
CA THR A 189 14.32 -7.80 -2.36
C THR A 189 13.81 -9.02 -3.10
N GLU A 190 14.50 -9.35 -4.18
CA GLU A 190 14.26 -10.57 -4.94
C GLU A 190 15.18 -11.66 -4.41
N ARG A 191 14.60 -12.68 -3.77
CA ARG A 191 15.30 -13.92 -3.47
C ARG A 191 14.98 -14.96 -4.55
N SER A 192 15.68 -16.10 -4.52
CA SER A 192 15.71 -17.08 -5.60
C SER A 192 14.31 -17.51 -6.07
N ASP A 193 13.37 -17.60 -5.13
CA ASP A 193 12.04 -18.17 -5.24
C ASP A 193 10.92 -17.19 -4.85
N MET A 194 11.22 -16.19 -4.00
CA MET A 194 10.21 -15.32 -3.42
C MET A 194 10.61 -13.84 -3.49
N LEU A 195 9.59 -12.99 -3.41
CA LEU A 195 9.71 -11.55 -3.27
C LEU A 195 9.57 -11.21 -1.79
N HIS A 196 10.47 -10.40 -1.23
CA HIS A 196 10.39 -9.97 0.17
C HIS A 196 10.39 -8.46 0.28
N LEU A 197 9.45 -7.94 1.07
CA LEU A 197 9.48 -6.57 1.56
C LEU A 197 10.22 -6.57 2.90
N GLU A 198 11.42 -6.02 2.94
CA GLU A 198 12.29 -6.03 4.12
C GLU A 198 12.62 -4.63 4.58
N LEU A 199 12.85 -4.48 5.89
CA LEU A 199 13.36 -3.23 6.45
C LEU A 199 14.78 -2.98 5.94
N ASP A 200 14.99 -1.87 5.24
CA ASP A 200 16.28 -1.46 4.72
C ASP A 200 17.11 -0.77 5.81
N THR A 201 17.72 -1.60 6.67
CA THR A 201 18.58 -1.12 7.76
C THR A 201 19.78 -0.30 7.29
N LEU A 202 20.17 -0.38 6.02
CA LEU A 202 21.25 0.45 5.46
C LEU A 202 20.80 1.90 5.24
N LYS A 203 19.49 2.13 5.03
CA LYS A 203 18.90 3.47 4.89
C LYS A 203 18.55 4.12 6.23
N ILE A 204 18.66 3.38 7.33
CA ILE A 204 18.21 3.85 8.66
C ILE A 204 19.41 3.91 9.60
N PRO A 205 19.90 5.11 9.93
CA PRO A 205 20.83 5.26 11.03
C PRO A 205 20.22 4.70 12.31
N ARG A 206 21.03 4.00 13.10
CA ARG A 206 20.65 3.54 14.44
C ARG A 206 21.50 4.25 15.48
N ILE A 207 20.86 4.80 16.49
CA ILE A 207 21.52 5.42 17.66
C ILE A 207 21.02 4.69 18.89
N ASN A 208 21.91 3.95 19.55
CA ASN A 208 21.58 3.01 20.62
C ASN A 208 20.44 2.06 20.21
N ASP A 209 19.30 2.12 20.90
CA ASP A 209 18.14 1.26 20.66
C ASP A 209 17.10 1.88 19.72
N PHE A 210 17.37 3.07 19.17
CA PHE A 210 16.43 3.78 18.30
C PHE A 210 16.85 3.77 16.83
N TYR A 211 15.87 3.51 15.97
CA TYR A 211 15.91 3.73 14.53
C TYR A 211 15.58 5.19 14.22
N ILE A 212 16.37 5.82 13.35
CA ILE A 212 16.19 7.22 12.97
C ILE A 212 15.48 7.31 11.61
N LEU A 213 14.20 7.67 11.63
CA LEU A 213 13.34 7.78 10.45
C LEU A 213 13.24 9.23 9.96
N LYS A 214 13.14 9.42 8.64
CA LYS A 214 13.09 10.74 8.00
C LYS A 214 11.66 11.27 7.93
N VAL A 215 11.46 12.54 8.26
CA VAL A 215 10.16 13.23 8.14
C VAL A 215 9.98 13.77 6.71
N LYS A 216 8.81 13.58 6.08
CA LYS A 216 8.55 14.01 4.69
C LYS A 216 8.20 15.49 4.57
N GLU A 217 7.35 16.00 5.48
CA GLU A 217 6.89 17.39 5.47
C GLU A 217 7.10 18.07 6.83
N GLY A 218 8.35 18.48 7.05
CA GLY A 218 8.80 18.96 8.36
C GLY A 218 8.55 20.43 8.65
N ALA A 219 8.29 21.29 7.67
CA ALA A 219 8.09 22.72 7.92
C ALA A 219 6.73 22.97 8.59
N LYS A 220 6.72 23.63 9.75
CA LYS A 220 5.51 23.88 10.54
C LYS A 220 5.36 25.35 10.88
N PHE A 221 4.16 25.87 10.65
CA PHE A 221 3.76 27.24 10.89
C PHE A 221 2.26 27.35 11.19
N PRO A 222 1.84 28.36 11.97
CA PRO A 222 2.63 29.13 12.93
C PRO A 222 2.79 28.37 14.26
N PRO A 223 3.95 28.41 14.93
CA PRO A 223 4.06 27.90 16.30
C PRO A 223 3.28 28.80 17.28
N ASN A 224 2.95 28.24 18.44
CA ASN A 224 2.41 29.04 19.55
C ASN A 224 3.54 29.89 20.15
N ALA A 225 3.23 31.13 20.58
CA ALA A 225 4.19 31.93 21.33
C ALA A 225 4.52 31.21 22.65
N CYS A 226 5.71 30.64 22.77
CA CYS A 226 6.09 29.84 23.93
C CYS A 226 7.61 29.66 24.06
N GLU A 227 8.03 29.08 25.18
CA GLU A 227 9.38 28.57 25.37
C GLU A 227 9.42 27.07 25.08
N LEU A 228 10.42 26.66 24.31
CA LEU A 228 10.68 25.28 23.94
C LEU A 228 12.07 24.88 24.40
N ASP A 229 12.14 23.80 25.17
CA ASP A 229 13.40 23.20 25.57
C ASP A 229 13.84 22.18 24.51
N ILE A 230 14.99 22.44 23.89
CA ILE A 230 15.62 21.51 22.95
C ILE A 230 16.80 20.80 23.62
N ILE A 231 16.89 19.49 23.42
CA ILE A 231 17.91 18.62 23.98
C ILE A 231 18.93 18.30 22.90
N ILE A 232 20.22 18.53 23.15
CA ILE A 232 21.26 18.37 22.11
C ILE A 232 21.52 16.89 21.79
N ASP A 233 21.58 16.05 22.83
CA ASP A 233 21.82 14.62 22.71
C ASP A 233 21.03 13.88 23.79
N PRO A 234 19.82 13.37 23.47
CA PRO A 234 19.00 12.61 24.42
C PRO A 234 19.44 11.14 24.53
N PHE A 235 20.37 10.67 23.69
CA PHE A 235 20.76 9.27 23.62
C PHE A 235 22.09 8.99 24.35
N GLY A 236 22.87 10.01 24.70
CA GLY A 236 24.06 9.82 25.53
C GLY A 236 23.76 9.32 26.96
N ASP A 237 24.76 8.76 27.65
CA ASP A 237 24.67 8.32 29.06
C ASP A 237 24.26 9.46 30.03
N THR A 238 24.39 10.71 29.59
CA THR A 238 23.88 11.91 30.27
C THR A 238 23.37 12.88 29.20
N PRO A 239 22.14 13.42 29.28
CA PRO A 239 21.67 14.44 28.35
C PRO A 239 22.61 15.65 28.39
N LEU A 240 23.35 15.89 27.31
CA LEU A 240 24.53 16.75 27.33
C LEU A 240 24.21 18.23 27.60
N ALA A 241 23.02 18.71 27.20
CA ALA A 241 22.52 20.04 27.52
C ALA A 241 21.06 20.21 27.07
N THR A 242 20.29 20.95 27.86
CA THR A 242 19.02 21.54 27.46
C THR A 242 19.25 23.00 27.10
N LYS A 243 18.67 23.46 25.98
CA LYS A 243 18.67 24.85 25.61
C LYS A 243 17.23 25.32 25.42
N THR A 244 16.86 26.39 26.09
CA THR A 244 15.56 27.03 25.90
C THR A 244 15.61 27.96 24.70
N VAL A 245 14.63 27.84 23.81
CA VAL A 245 14.42 28.69 22.65
C VAL A 245 13.04 29.33 22.78
N THR A 246 12.97 30.64 22.63
CA THR A 246 11.69 31.35 22.53
C THR A 246 11.16 31.24 21.10
N LEU A 247 9.94 30.75 20.95
CA LEU A 247 9.20 30.69 19.70
C LEU A 247 8.26 31.88 19.64
N ASP A 248 8.43 32.72 18.62
CA ASP A 248 7.44 33.73 18.27
C ASP A 248 6.47 33.15 17.22
N PRO A 249 5.24 33.67 17.07
CA PRO A 249 4.24 33.14 16.12
C PRO A 249 4.69 33.04 14.65
N ASN A 250 5.77 33.70 14.26
CA ASN A 250 6.32 33.67 12.90
C ASN A 250 7.61 32.85 12.77
N THR A 251 8.05 32.18 13.84
CA THR A 251 9.26 31.37 13.82
C THR A 251 9.04 30.09 13.01
N GLU A 252 9.87 29.86 12.01
CA GLU A 252 9.89 28.59 11.27
C GLU A 252 10.49 27.49 12.14
N VAL A 253 9.77 26.37 12.24
CA VAL A 253 10.28 25.13 12.83
C VAL A 253 10.26 24.04 11.77
N THR A 254 11.38 23.37 11.58
CA THR A 254 11.51 22.24 10.66
C THR A 254 11.72 20.94 11.44
N LEU A 255 10.82 19.97 11.33
CA LEU A 255 11.04 18.59 11.75
C LEU A 255 12.00 17.91 10.77
N LEU A 256 13.01 17.23 11.28
CA LEU A 256 14.05 16.60 10.46
C LEU A 256 13.90 15.09 10.44
N VAL A 257 13.95 14.47 11.62
CA VAL A 257 13.91 13.02 11.82
C VAL A 257 13.20 12.70 13.11
N MET A 258 12.76 11.46 13.25
CA MET A 258 12.23 10.91 14.50
C MET A 258 13.01 9.66 14.90
N ALA A 259 13.11 9.41 16.19
CA ALA A 259 13.71 8.20 16.73
C ALA A 259 12.61 7.28 17.27
N VAL A 260 12.60 6.02 16.84
CA VAL A 260 11.61 5.00 17.23
C VAL A 260 12.29 3.70 17.63
N GLU A 261 11.72 2.99 18.60
CA GLU A 261 12.22 1.66 19.01
C GLU A 261 11.88 0.59 17.95
N ASN A 262 10.69 0.71 17.36
CA ASN A 262 10.20 -0.20 16.31
C ASN A 262 9.71 0.62 15.09
N PRO A 263 10.32 0.45 13.90
CA PRO A 263 9.93 1.18 12.70
C PRO A 263 8.62 0.67 12.05
N ILE A 264 8.08 -0.46 12.53
CA ILE A 264 6.88 -1.11 11.99
C ILE A 264 5.67 -0.93 12.93
N GLN A 265 5.91 -0.70 14.22
CA GLN A 265 4.88 -0.42 15.23
C GLN A 265 5.03 0.99 15.76
N SER A 266 4.45 1.94 15.02
CA SER A 266 4.23 3.28 15.54
C SER A 266 2.91 3.26 16.31
N ASP A 267 2.95 2.82 17.56
CA ASP A 267 1.81 3.00 18.46
C ASP A 267 1.36 4.47 18.40
N PHE A 268 0.05 4.70 18.41
CA PHE A 268 -0.59 6.03 18.41
C PHE A 268 -0.21 6.90 19.64
N TYR A 269 0.62 6.38 20.55
CA TYR A 269 0.96 6.99 21.83
C TYR A 269 2.42 7.43 21.85
N PHE A 270 2.59 8.74 21.63
CA PHE A 270 3.87 9.44 21.45
C PHE A 270 4.77 9.38 22.68
N LYS A 271 5.76 8.48 22.63
CA LYS A 271 7.00 8.57 23.42
C LYS A 271 8.23 8.44 22.52
N ASN A 272 8.23 9.17 21.41
CA ASN A 272 9.33 9.17 20.44
C ASN A 272 10.02 10.53 20.44
N TRP A 273 11.34 10.52 20.22
CA TRP A 273 12.15 11.72 20.10
C TRP A 273 12.04 12.30 18.69
N VAL A 274 11.86 13.61 18.57
CA VAL A 274 11.82 14.28 17.26
C VAL A 274 12.92 15.32 17.19
N LYS A 275 13.77 15.23 16.17
CA LYS A 275 14.80 16.22 15.91
C LYS A 275 14.19 17.36 15.11
N ILE A 276 14.39 18.58 15.60
CA ILE A 276 13.92 19.80 14.96
C ILE A 276 15.08 20.75 14.64
N ARG A 277 14.83 21.65 13.70
CA ARG A 277 15.64 22.84 13.45
C ARG A 277 14.80 24.08 13.68
N VAL A 278 15.29 25.01 14.48
CA VAL A 278 14.64 26.29 14.76
C VAL A 278 15.69 27.39 14.91
N SER A 279 15.50 28.53 14.24
CA SER A 279 16.43 29.68 14.31
C SER A 279 17.91 29.30 14.06
N GLY A 280 18.16 28.38 13.13
CA GLY A 280 19.50 27.88 12.79
C GLY A 280 20.12 26.90 13.79
N GLN A 281 19.36 26.45 14.80
CA GLN A 281 19.81 25.52 15.83
C GLN A 281 19.08 24.19 15.68
N GLU A 282 19.78 23.08 15.94
CA GLU A 282 19.19 21.74 15.94
C GLU A 282 19.19 21.15 17.34
N GLY A 283 18.13 20.41 17.64
CA GLY A 283 18.00 19.66 18.89
C GLY A 283 16.79 18.74 18.85
N TRP A 284 16.63 17.96 19.89
CA TRP A 284 15.57 16.99 20.06
C TRP A 284 14.53 17.51 21.03
N ILE A 285 13.27 17.19 20.75
CA ILE A 285 12.14 17.38 21.66
C ILE A 285 11.50 16.03 21.94
N GLU A 286 10.85 15.92 23.09
CA GLU A 286 10.16 14.72 23.53
C GLU A 286 8.66 15.00 23.64
N SER A 287 7.84 14.00 23.30
CA SER A 287 6.37 14.00 23.52
C SER A 287 5.53 14.89 22.61
N GLY A 288 4.22 14.59 22.59
CA GLY A 288 3.22 15.35 21.84
C GLY A 288 3.00 16.79 22.32
N ALA A 289 3.34 17.12 23.57
CA ALA A 289 3.14 18.47 24.10
C ALA A 289 4.06 19.50 23.42
N ASP A 290 5.32 19.14 23.20
CA ASP A 290 6.28 19.99 22.50
C ASP A 290 5.97 20.08 21.00
N LEU A 291 5.44 19.01 20.40
CA LEU A 291 4.91 19.05 19.03
C LEU A 291 3.76 20.07 18.90
N ILE A 292 2.82 20.13 19.86
CA ILE A 292 1.72 21.10 19.86
C ILE A 292 2.24 22.54 19.99
N LYS A 293 3.27 22.77 20.81
CA LYS A 293 3.91 24.09 20.95
C LYS A 293 4.44 24.63 19.61
N ILE A 294 5.00 23.76 18.78
CA ILE A 294 5.52 24.12 17.45
C ILE A 294 4.46 24.06 16.34
N GLY A 295 3.17 23.99 16.69
CA GLY A 295 2.06 24.05 15.73
C GLY A 295 1.77 22.71 15.04
N CYS A 296 2.25 21.58 15.58
CA CYS A 296 1.81 20.26 15.12
C CYS A 296 0.54 19.87 15.85
N TYR A 297 -0.55 19.71 15.10
CA TYR A 297 -1.79 19.17 15.62
C TYR A 297 -1.99 17.76 15.09
N PRO A 298 -2.60 16.86 15.89
CA PRO A 298 -2.88 15.53 15.39
C PRO A 298 -3.80 15.62 14.17
N ALA A 299 -3.44 14.96 13.09
CA ALA A 299 -4.31 14.73 11.94
C ALA A 299 -5.49 13.89 12.43
N GLY A 300 -6.70 14.45 12.29
CA GLY A 300 -7.97 13.77 12.50
C GLY A 300 -8.65 13.52 11.16
#